data_AF-A0A6S7ARC5-F1
#
_entry.id   AF-A0A6S7ARC5-F1
#
_cell.length_a   1.000
_cell.length_b   1.000
_cell.length_c   1.000
_cell.angle_alpha   90.00
_cell.angle_beta   90.00
_cell.angle_gamma   90.00
#
_symmetry.space_group_name_H-M   'P 1'
#
loop_
_entity.id
_entity.type
_entity.pdbx_description
1 polymer ?
#
loop_
_entity_poly.entity_id
_entity_poly.type
_entity_poly.pdbx_seq_one_letter_code
_entity_poly.pdbx_strand_id
1 'polypeptide(L)'
;MKKEQINELARRLETAHGLSNPERTALLRDLERYAKTDLYGAARLTKDHLSKTADLRLPTIVVAADRIGKHFEERMRQARRPVELYGEQDRQIRQPEDGREYKGPVVGTTPNCLIQRDLETGDLIVHARGTLNRSFEITGKEDSLAISYPFKAVGGVGLVREADHGTAAGMGLERQHAPKHALEHNHGMERS
;
A
#
# COMPACT_ATOMS: atom_id res chain seq x y z
N MET A 1 -1.40 -10.58 -14.28
CA MET A 1 -0.51 -10.66 -15.46
C MET A 1 -0.74 -12.00 -16.15
N LYS A 2 -0.71 -12.09 -17.49
CA LYS A 2 -0.97 -13.35 -18.22
C LYS A 2 0.28 -14.24 -18.28
N LYS A 3 0.11 -15.54 -18.55
CA LYS A 3 1.21 -16.53 -18.61
C LYS A 3 2.27 -16.15 -19.65
N GLU A 4 1.86 -15.66 -20.82
CA GLU A 4 2.76 -15.26 -21.89
C GLU A 4 3.66 -14.09 -21.45
N GLN A 5 3.09 -13.14 -20.69
CA GLN A 5 3.82 -12.00 -20.14
C GLN A 5 4.81 -12.44 -19.05
N ILE A 6 4.45 -13.44 -18.22
CA ILE A 6 5.36 -14.01 -17.22
C ILE A 6 6.53 -14.72 -17.90
N ASN A 7 6.27 -15.50 -18.95
CA ASN A 7 7.33 -16.18 -19.71
C ASN A 7 8.26 -15.19 -20.42
N GLU A 8 7.72 -14.10 -20.96
CA GLU A 8 8.54 -13.02 -21.53
C GLU A 8 9.42 -12.37 -20.46
N LEU A 9 8.85 -12.09 -19.28
CA LEU A 9 9.58 -11.51 -18.17
C LEU A 9 10.72 -12.43 -17.70
N ALA A 10 10.49 -13.75 -17.65
CA ALA A 10 11.51 -14.75 -17.35
C ALA A 10 12.69 -14.70 -18.35
N ARG A 11 12.40 -14.69 -19.66
CA ARG A 11 13.44 -14.63 -20.71
C ARG A 11 14.28 -13.35 -20.63
N ARG A 12 13.65 -12.22 -20.29
CA ARG A 12 14.34 -10.94 -20.08
C ARG A 12 15.24 -10.95 -18.84
N LEU A 13 14.87 -11.68 -17.79
CA LEU A 13 15.71 -11.86 -16.59
C LEU A 13 16.97 -12.68 -16.89
N GLU A 14 16.85 -13.72 -17.71
CA GLU A 14 17.98 -14.58 -18.10
C GLU A 14 19.04 -13.80 -18.89
N THR A 15 18.58 -12.90 -19.75
CA THR A 15 19.44 -12.05 -20.62
C THR A 15 19.71 -10.66 -20.03
N ALA A 16 19.34 -10.43 -18.76
CA ALA A 16 19.38 -9.12 -18.11
C ALA A 16 20.76 -8.42 -18.16
N HIS A 17 21.85 -9.19 -18.18
CA HIS A 17 23.21 -8.66 -18.26
C HIS A 17 23.47 -7.87 -19.56
N GLY A 18 22.85 -8.28 -20.67
CA GLY A 18 22.98 -7.65 -21.99
C GLY A 18 21.96 -6.56 -22.29
N LEU A 19 21.02 -6.29 -21.38
CA LEU A 19 20.00 -5.27 -21.57
C LEU A 19 20.56 -3.86 -21.44
N SER A 20 20.08 -2.96 -22.31
CA SER A 20 20.31 -1.52 -22.19
C SER A 20 19.61 -0.92 -20.96
N ASN A 21 20.01 0.28 -20.54
CA ASN A 21 19.42 0.94 -19.37
C ASN A 21 17.89 1.14 -19.47
N PRO A 22 17.31 1.56 -20.62
CA PRO A 22 15.86 1.62 -20.77
C PRO A 22 15.18 0.25 -20.61
N GLU A 23 15.76 -0.81 -21.16
CA GLU A 23 15.21 -2.16 -21.06
C GLU A 23 15.29 -2.72 -19.64
N ARG A 24 16.39 -2.44 -18.93
CA ARG A 24 16.55 -2.74 -17.49
C ARG A 24 15.47 -2.02 -16.68
N THR A 25 15.24 -0.74 -16.96
CA THR A 25 14.20 0.05 -16.27
C THR A 25 12.80 -0.52 -16.55
N ALA A 26 12.50 -0.87 -17.80
CA ALA A 26 11.23 -1.49 -18.16
C ALA A 26 11.06 -2.86 -17.47
N LEU A 27 12.12 -3.66 -17.38
CA LEU A 27 12.13 -4.95 -16.70
C LEU A 27 11.79 -4.79 -15.21
N LEU A 28 12.41 -3.83 -14.54
CA LEU A 28 12.13 -3.53 -13.13
C LEU A 28 10.68 -3.08 -12.91
N ARG A 29 10.12 -2.25 -13.80
CA ARG A 29 8.70 -1.84 -13.74
C ARG A 29 7.73 -3.00 -13.95
N ASP A 30 8.06 -3.93 -14.84
CA ASP A 30 7.24 -5.11 -15.08
C ASP A 30 7.29 -6.07 -13.89
N LEU A 31 8.44 -6.19 -13.21
CA LEU A 31 8.55 -6.92 -11.94
C LEU A 31 7.70 -6.27 -10.84
N GLU A 32 7.73 -4.95 -10.70
CA GLU A 32 6.87 -4.24 -9.74
C GLU A 32 5.38 -4.45 -10.06
N ARG A 33 5.00 -4.38 -11.34
CA ARG A 33 3.63 -4.65 -11.78
C ARG A 33 3.21 -6.08 -11.46
N TYR A 34 4.10 -7.05 -11.66
CA TYR A 34 3.82 -8.44 -11.32
C TYR A 34 3.69 -8.60 -9.80
N ALA A 35 4.61 -8.01 -9.03
CA ALA A 35 4.62 -8.06 -7.57
C ALA A 35 3.34 -7.48 -6.96
N LYS A 36 2.78 -6.40 -7.53
CA LYS A 36 1.47 -5.88 -7.14
C LYS A 36 0.43 -6.99 -7.14
N THR A 37 0.36 -7.82 -8.19
CA THR A 37 -0.63 -8.91 -8.30
C THR A 37 -0.25 -10.19 -7.56
N ASP A 38 1.03 -10.55 -7.55
CA ASP A 38 1.56 -11.79 -7.00
C ASP A 38 3.04 -11.59 -6.63
N LEU A 39 3.26 -11.16 -5.38
CA LEU A 39 4.58 -10.85 -4.85
C LEU A 39 5.49 -12.08 -4.81
N TYR A 40 4.95 -13.23 -4.42
CA TYR A 40 5.75 -14.46 -4.35
C TYR A 40 6.05 -15.03 -5.73
N GLY A 41 5.13 -14.90 -6.68
CA GLY A 41 5.41 -15.19 -8.08
C GLY A 41 6.54 -14.32 -8.63
N ALA A 42 6.50 -13.01 -8.41
CA ALA A 42 7.56 -12.09 -8.85
C ALA A 42 8.92 -12.41 -8.20
N ALA A 43 8.96 -12.63 -6.89
CA ALA A 43 10.18 -12.98 -6.17
C ALA A 43 10.75 -14.35 -6.56
N ARG A 44 9.88 -15.32 -6.85
CA ARG A 44 10.30 -16.62 -7.38
C ARG A 44 10.86 -16.48 -8.78
N LEU A 45 10.22 -15.70 -9.64
CA LEU A 45 10.67 -15.49 -11.02
C LEU A 45 12.08 -14.89 -11.07
N THR A 46 12.37 -13.90 -10.22
CA THR A 46 13.72 -13.32 -10.12
C THR A 46 14.72 -14.32 -9.56
N LYS A 47 14.36 -15.09 -8.53
CA LYS A 47 15.24 -16.13 -7.98
C LYS A 47 15.59 -17.21 -9.01
N ASP A 48 14.63 -17.63 -9.81
CA ASP A 48 14.78 -18.78 -10.72
C ASP A 48 15.45 -18.37 -12.05
N HIS A 49 15.28 -17.13 -12.52
CA HIS A 49 15.70 -16.70 -13.86
C HIS A 49 16.71 -15.55 -13.91
N LEU A 50 16.91 -14.78 -12.83
CA LEU A 50 17.87 -13.66 -12.87
C LEU A 50 19.30 -14.19 -12.88
N SER A 51 20.03 -13.89 -13.94
CA SER A 51 21.46 -14.19 -13.99
C SER A 51 22.22 -13.44 -12.89
N LYS A 52 23.09 -14.15 -12.16
CA LYS A 52 23.99 -13.57 -11.16
C LYS A 52 24.92 -12.50 -11.76
N THR A 53 25.21 -12.56 -13.06
CA THR A 53 26.07 -11.60 -13.77
C THR A 53 25.37 -10.31 -14.14
N ALA A 54 24.04 -10.22 -13.99
CA ALA A 54 23.27 -9.05 -14.42
C ALA A 54 23.45 -7.81 -13.53
N ASP A 55 23.90 -8.02 -12.28
CA ASP A 55 24.07 -6.98 -11.24
C ASP A 55 22.89 -6.00 -11.18
N LEU A 56 21.66 -6.55 -11.20
CA LEU A 56 20.44 -5.77 -11.11
C LEU A 56 20.03 -5.58 -9.67
N ARG A 57 19.94 -4.31 -9.25
CA ARG A 57 19.26 -3.94 -8.01
C ARG A 57 17.75 -4.13 -8.19
N LEU A 58 17.24 -5.22 -7.63
CA LEU A 58 15.82 -5.58 -7.68
C LEU A 58 14.95 -4.56 -6.92
N PRO A 59 13.65 -4.43 -7.27
CA PRO A 59 12.73 -3.57 -6.53
C PRO A 59 12.64 -4.00 -5.06
N THR A 60 12.63 -3.03 -4.14
CA THR A 60 12.69 -3.26 -2.69
C THR A 60 11.61 -4.23 -2.21
N ILE A 61 10.39 -4.14 -2.73
CA ILE A 61 9.29 -5.04 -2.37
C ILE A 61 9.58 -6.51 -2.75
N VAL A 62 10.22 -6.75 -3.90
CA VAL A 62 10.58 -8.09 -4.37
C VAL A 62 11.66 -8.68 -3.47
N VAL A 63 12.65 -7.89 -3.06
CA VAL A 63 13.69 -8.31 -2.10
C VAL A 63 13.09 -8.59 -0.72
N ALA A 64 12.08 -7.80 -0.31
CA ALA A 64 11.41 -7.95 0.98
C ALA A 64 10.49 -9.19 1.07
N ALA A 65 10.15 -9.84 -0.05
CA ALA A 65 9.14 -10.89 -0.11
C ALA A 65 9.38 -12.04 0.89
N ASP A 66 10.61 -12.56 0.99
CA ASP A 66 10.94 -13.65 1.91
C ASP A 66 10.73 -13.25 3.39
N ARG A 67 11.06 -12.00 3.73
CA ARG A 67 10.87 -11.46 5.08
C ARG A 67 9.40 -11.23 5.40
N ILE A 68 8.63 -10.72 4.44
CA ILE A 68 7.18 -10.53 4.56
C ILE A 68 6.52 -11.89 4.87
N GLY A 69 6.84 -12.93 4.10
CA GLY A 69 6.29 -14.27 4.32
C GLY A 69 6.60 -14.82 5.70
N LYS A 70 7.88 -14.91 6.04
CA LYS A 70 8.33 -15.56 7.28
C LYS A 70 7.98 -14.78 8.55
N HIS A 71 8.06 -13.46 8.51
CA HIS A 71 7.96 -12.64 9.74
C HIS A 71 6.55 -12.09 9.95
N PHE A 72 5.82 -11.79 8.88
CA PHE A 72 4.53 -11.12 8.95
C PHE A 72 3.38 -12.04 8.54
N GLU A 73 3.40 -12.64 7.35
CA GLU A 73 2.25 -13.39 6.83
C GLU A 73 1.96 -14.67 7.63
N GLU A 74 2.97 -15.50 7.90
CA GLU A 74 2.83 -16.73 8.71
C GLU A 74 2.31 -16.46 10.13
N ARG A 75 2.45 -15.22 10.60
CA ARG A 75 2.27 -14.82 12.00
C ARG A 75 1.37 -13.60 12.15
N MET A 76 0.49 -13.38 11.19
CA MET A 76 -0.24 -12.13 10.98
C MET A 76 -1.21 -11.74 12.11
N ARG A 77 -1.61 -12.71 12.96
CA ARG A 77 -2.48 -12.47 14.14
C ARG A 77 -1.71 -12.09 15.41
N GLN A 78 -0.39 -11.96 15.35
CA GLN A 78 0.46 -11.63 16.48
C GLN A 78 1.16 -10.29 16.23
N ALA A 79 1.30 -9.47 17.27
CA ALA A 79 2.09 -8.25 17.18
C ALA A 79 3.57 -8.59 16.94
N ARG A 80 4.22 -7.87 16.02
CA ARG A 80 5.60 -8.10 15.60
C ARG A 80 6.40 -6.81 15.66
N ARG A 81 7.70 -6.98 15.91
CA ARG A 81 8.64 -5.87 15.81
C ARG A 81 8.85 -5.53 14.33
N PRO A 82 9.02 -4.25 14.00
CA PRO A 82 9.45 -3.84 12.67
C PRO A 82 10.76 -4.51 12.28
N VAL A 83 10.92 -4.75 10.98
CA VAL A 83 12.11 -5.37 10.40
C VAL A 83 12.73 -4.41 9.40
N GLU A 84 13.97 -4.02 9.61
CA GLU A 84 14.69 -3.12 8.70
C GLU A 84 14.85 -3.73 7.30
N LEU A 85 14.69 -2.89 6.27
CA LEU A 85 15.01 -3.23 4.89
C LEU A 85 16.47 -2.87 4.64
N TYR A 86 17.30 -3.88 4.34
CA TYR A 86 18.71 -3.63 4.01
C TYR A 86 18.82 -3.01 2.62
N GLY A 87 19.52 -1.87 2.51
CA GLY A 87 19.93 -1.29 1.23
C GLY A 87 19.22 0.01 0.82
N GLU A 88 18.20 0.46 1.53
CA GLU A 88 17.59 1.80 1.34
C GLU A 88 17.36 2.45 2.71
N GLN A 89 17.70 3.75 2.83
CA GLN A 89 17.32 4.70 3.91
C GLN A 89 16.29 4.14 4.91
N ASP A 90 16.64 3.97 6.19
CA ASP A 90 15.78 3.78 7.40
C ASP A 90 14.35 3.21 7.25
N ARG A 91 14.09 2.38 6.24
CA ARG A 91 12.77 1.86 5.91
C ARG A 91 12.59 0.50 6.54
N GLN A 92 11.38 0.24 6.99
CA GLN A 92 11.04 -0.96 7.71
C GLN A 92 9.85 -1.67 7.06
N ILE A 93 9.80 -2.98 7.27
CA ILE A 93 8.58 -3.77 7.13
C ILE A 93 7.92 -3.75 8.51
N ARG A 94 6.65 -3.35 8.58
CA ARG A 94 5.92 -3.27 9.85
C ARG A 94 4.44 -3.64 9.70
N GLN A 95 3.81 -3.90 10.84
CA GLN A 95 2.36 -4.04 10.93
C GLN A 95 1.70 -2.66 11.06
N PRO A 96 0.41 -2.54 10.69
CA PRO A 96 -0.36 -1.34 10.99
C PRO A 96 -0.46 -1.13 12.51
N GLU A 97 -0.73 0.13 12.88
CA GLU A 97 -0.82 0.59 14.27
C GLU A 97 -2.27 1.02 14.54
N ASP A 98 -2.71 0.89 15.79
CA ASP A 98 -4.06 1.26 16.21
C ASP A 98 -4.26 2.78 16.02
N GLY A 99 -5.38 3.17 15.42
CA GLY A 99 -5.74 4.57 15.19
C GLY A 99 -4.95 5.28 14.08
N ARG A 100 -3.90 4.67 13.53
CA ARG A 100 -3.10 5.27 12.45
C ARG A 100 -3.71 5.01 11.07
N GLU A 101 -3.63 6.02 10.22
CA GLU A 101 -3.95 5.94 8.80
C GLU A 101 -2.67 5.91 7.98
N TYR A 102 -2.60 4.99 7.02
CA TYR A 102 -1.48 4.82 6.11
C TYR A 102 -1.93 5.17 4.70
N LYS A 103 -1.16 6.03 4.03
CA LYS A 103 -1.50 6.54 2.69
C LYS A 103 -0.45 6.14 1.70
N GLY A 104 -0.87 5.63 0.54
CA GLY A 104 0.05 5.33 -0.54
C GLY A 104 -0.35 4.16 -1.41
N PRO A 105 0.53 3.81 -2.37
CA PRO A 105 0.25 2.76 -3.32
C PRO A 105 0.39 1.37 -2.70
N VAL A 106 -0.42 0.44 -3.19
CA VAL A 106 -0.16 -0.99 -3.02
C VAL A 106 1.01 -1.36 -3.91
N VAL A 107 2.05 -1.94 -3.30
CA VAL A 107 3.29 -2.33 -3.99
C VAL A 107 3.45 -3.84 -4.09
N GLY A 108 2.68 -4.61 -3.32
CA GLY A 108 2.72 -6.06 -3.36
C GLY A 108 1.45 -6.70 -2.82
N THR A 109 1.09 -7.84 -3.39
CA THR A 109 -0.01 -8.69 -2.85
C THR A 109 0.45 -10.13 -2.75
N THR A 110 0.05 -10.77 -1.67
CA THR A 110 0.24 -12.20 -1.40
C THR A 110 -1.15 -12.83 -1.23
N PRO A 111 -1.25 -14.15 -1.06
CA PRO A 111 -2.53 -14.78 -0.75
C PRO A 111 -3.22 -14.18 0.48
N ASN A 112 -2.48 -13.90 1.56
CA ASN A 112 -3.09 -13.45 2.82
C ASN A 112 -2.83 -11.97 3.17
N CYS A 113 -1.88 -11.30 2.52
CA CYS A 113 -1.51 -9.92 2.81
C CYS A 113 -1.60 -8.99 1.61
N LEU A 114 -1.86 -7.73 1.91
CA LEU A 114 -1.70 -6.58 1.02
C LEU A 114 -0.60 -5.69 1.59
N ILE A 115 0.36 -5.30 0.76
CA ILE A 115 1.53 -4.53 1.17
C ILE A 115 1.44 -3.14 0.58
N GLN A 116 1.26 -2.15 1.46
CA GLN A 116 1.21 -0.74 1.10
C GLN A 116 2.57 -0.10 1.38
N ARG A 117 3.04 0.75 0.46
CA ARG A 117 4.15 1.66 0.78
C ARG A 117 3.57 2.93 1.35
N ASP A 118 3.87 3.21 2.62
CA ASP A 118 3.46 4.45 3.26
C ASP A 118 4.21 5.64 2.65
N LEU A 119 3.49 6.67 2.21
CA LEU A 119 4.08 7.85 1.57
C LEU A 119 4.79 8.77 2.57
N GLU A 120 4.37 8.74 3.84
CA GLU A 120 4.98 9.55 4.89
C GLU A 120 6.37 9.01 5.25
N THR A 121 6.46 7.71 5.53
CA THR A 121 7.71 7.09 6.04
C THR A 121 8.52 6.34 4.98
N GLY A 122 7.88 5.92 3.88
CA GLY A 122 8.47 4.97 2.93
C GLY A 122 8.45 3.52 3.40
N ASP A 123 7.93 3.23 4.60
CA ASP A 123 7.83 1.89 5.16
C ASP A 123 6.88 1.00 4.36
N LEU A 124 7.13 -0.31 4.42
CA LEU A 124 6.22 -1.33 3.93
C LEU A 124 5.28 -1.76 5.04
N ILE A 125 4.00 -1.40 4.90
CA ILE A 125 2.94 -1.75 5.83
C ILE A 125 2.26 -3.03 5.35
N VAL A 126 2.30 -4.07 6.18
CA VAL A 126 1.73 -5.39 5.86
C VAL A 126 0.34 -5.51 6.45
N HIS A 127 -0.67 -5.39 5.61
CA HIS A 127 -2.08 -5.50 5.97
C HIS A 127 -2.59 -6.92 5.79
N ALA A 128 -3.39 -7.40 6.75
CA ALA A 128 -4.11 -8.66 6.59
C ALA A 128 -5.26 -8.51 5.59
N ARG A 129 -5.14 -9.14 4.42
CA ARG A 129 -6.10 -9.00 3.32
C ARG A 129 -7.51 -9.46 3.73
N GLY A 130 -7.60 -10.54 4.49
CA GLY A 130 -8.87 -11.10 4.97
C GLY A 130 -9.57 -10.27 6.05
N THR A 131 -8.93 -9.22 6.59
CA THR A 131 -9.55 -8.35 7.60
C THR A 131 -9.86 -6.94 7.08
N LEU A 132 -9.66 -6.70 5.78
CA LEU A 132 -10.07 -5.45 5.15
C LEU A 132 -11.58 -5.46 4.88
N ASN A 133 -12.23 -4.31 5.08
CA ASN A 133 -13.68 -4.14 4.87
C ASN A 133 -14.12 -4.18 3.39
N ARG A 134 -13.17 -4.27 2.47
CA ARG A 134 -13.40 -4.39 1.02
C ARG A 134 -12.57 -5.55 0.50
N SER A 135 -13.18 -6.41 -0.30
CA SER A 135 -12.46 -7.41 -1.09
C SER A 135 -11.59 -6.69 -2.12
N PHE A 136 -10.28 -6.89 -2.03
CA PHE A 136 -9.34 -6.32 -2.98
C PHE A 136 -9.16 -7.22 -4.20
N GLU A 137 -9.56 -6.70 -5.35
CA GLU A 137 -9.09 -7.14 -6.67
C GLU A 137 -8.21 -6.03 -7.22
N ILE A 138 -7.08 -6.38 -7.83
CA ILE A 138 -6.20 -5.38 -8.43
C ILE A 138 -6.81 -4.92 -9.74
N THR A 139 -7.36 -3.71 -9.71
CA THR A 139 -8.05 -3.04 -10.81
C THR A 139 -7.21 -1.92 -11.43
N GLY A 140 -6.04 -1.63 -10.87
CA GLY A 140 -5.15 -0.54 -11.30
C GLY A 140 -5.50 0.82 -10.67
N LYS A 141 -6.42 0.85 -9.70
CA LYS A 141 -6.77 2.06 -8.91
C LYS A 141 -6.05 2.12 -7.57
N GLU A 142 -5.15 1.18 -7.31
CA GLU A 142 -4.49 1.01 -6.01
C GLU A 142 -3.25 1.89 -5.82
N ASP A 143 -3.07 2.90 -6.67
CA ASP A 143 -1.94 3.83 -6.61
C ASP A 143 -2.13 4.93 -5.56
N SER A 144 -3.35 5.12 -5.05
CA SER A 144 -3.68 6.10 -4.01
C SER A 144 -4.76 5.56 -3.08
N LEU A 145 -4.35 4.82 -2.04
CA LEU A 145 -5.26 4.28 -1.02
C LEU A 145 -4.91 4.83 0.36
N ALA A 146 -5.93 4.94 1.21
CA ALA A 146 -5.80 5.17 2.63
C ALA A 146 -6.34 3.96 3.39
N ILE A 147 -5.53 3.37 4.26
CA ILE A 147 -5.92 2.23 5.09
C ILE A 147 -5.71 2.59 6.56
N SER A 148 -6.75 2.44 7.37
CA SER A 148 -6.69 2.72 8.82
C SER A 148 -7.38 1.65 9.65
N TYR A 149 -6.98 1.56 10.92
CA TYR A 149 -7.55 0.62 11.90
C TYR A 149 -7.98 1.40 13.14
N PRO A 150 -9.21 1.96 13.15
CA PRO A 150 -9.62 2.90 14.20
C PRO A 150 -9.61 2.34 15.63
N PHE A 151 -9.80 1.02 15.78
CA PHE A 151 -9.90 0.36 17.07
C PHE A 151 -8.72 -0.58 17.36
N LYS A 152 -8.39 -1.45 16.40
CA LYS A 152 -7.35 -2.46 16.55
C LYS A 152 -6.79 -2.88 15.20
N ALA A 153 -5.48 -2.81 15.04
CA ALA A 153 -4.76 -3.12 13.81
C ALA A 153 -4.54 -4.62 13.64
N VAL A 154 -3.97 -5.28 14.65
CA VAL A 154 -3.73 -6.73 14.60
C VAL A 154 -4.99 -7.50 15.01
N GLY A 155 -5.59 -8.20 14.05
CA GLY A 155 -6.81 -8.99 14.24
C GLY A 155 -8.12 -8.19 14.29
N GLY A 156 -8.06 -6.87 14.07
CA GLY A 156 -9.25 -6.04 13.84
C GLY A 156 -9.53 -5.81 12.35
N VAL A 157 -10.51 -4.95 12.07
CA VAL A 157 -10.97 -4.66 10.71
C VAL A 157 -10.29 -3.41 10.17
N GLY A 158 -9.64 -3.53 9.02
CA GLY A 158 -9.03 -2.41 8.30
C GLY A 158 -10.04 -1.71 7.41
N LEU A 159 -10.15 -0.40 7.55
CA LEU A 159 -11.00 0.43 6.69
C LEU A 159 -10.18 0.94 5.52
N VAL A 160 -10.64 0.65 4.30
CA VAL A 160 -9.98 1.11 3.08
C VAL A 160 -10.79 2.21 2.41
N ARG A 161 -10.11 3.30 2.05
CA ARG A 161 -10.65 4.45 1.32
C ARG A 161 -9.76 4.75 0.12
N GLU A 162 -10.35 5.31 -0.92
CA GLU A 162 -9.57 5.96 -1.98
C GLU A 162 -8.94 7.21 -1.35
N ALA A 163 -7.62 7.35 -1.47
CA ALA A 163 -6.97 8.55 -0.99
C ALA A 163 -7.22 9.64 -2.03
N ASP A 164 -8.09 10.59 -1.67
CA ASP A 164 -8.47 11.72 -2.51
C ASP A 164 -7.21 12.32 -3.14
N HIS A 165 -7.17 12.35 -4.48
CA HIS A 165 -6.20 13.14 -5.22
C HIS A 165 -6.50 14.61 -4.97
N GLY A 166 -6.01 15.15 -3.85
CA GLY A 166 -5.94 16.57 -3.54
C GLY A 166 -7.07 17.42 -4.12
N THR A 167 -8.28 17.33 -3.57
CA THR A 167 -9.07 18.55 -3.41
C THR A 167 -8.68 19.09 -2.05
N ALA A 168 -8.10 20.28 -2.02
CA ALA A 168 -7.72 20.97 -0.81
C ALA A 168 -8.83 20.85 0.24
N ALA A 169 -8.48 20.34 1.42
CA ALA A 169 -9.27 20.50 2.62
C ALA A 169 -9.29 21.99 2.98
N GLY A 170 -10.12 22.76 2.27
CA GLY A 170 -10.68 24.00 2.78
C GLY A 170 -11.68 23.62 3.86
N MET A 171 -11.37 24.02 5.09
CA MET A 171 -12.28 23.91 6.23
C MET A 171 -13.67 24.41 5.86
N GLY A 172 -14.68 23.64 6.21
CA GLY A 172 -16.08 24.01 6.04
C GLY A 172 -16.99 23.03 6.76
N LEU A 173 -16.67 22.73 8.02
CA LEU A 173 -17.59 22.05 8.93
C LEU A 173 -18.67 23.06 9.35
N GLU A 174 -19.57 23.44 8.44
CA GLU A 174 -20.81 24.11 8.84
C GLU A 174 -21.96 23.11 8.84
N ARG A 175 -22.47 22.95 10.07
CA ARG A 175 -23.50 22.03 10.48
C ARG A 175 -24.82 22.37 9.83
N GLN A 176 -25.56 21.30 9.64
CA GLN A 176 -26.98 21.22 9.30
C GLN A 176 -27.88 22.09 10.20
N HIS A 177 -29.07 22.36 9.65
CA HIS A 177 -30.31 22.83 10.29
C HIS A 177 -30.56 24.34 10.32
N ALA A 178 -31.31 24.82 9.32
CA ALA A 178 -32.13 26.02 9.43
C ALA A 178 -33.54 25.63 9.93
N PRO A 179 -33.97 26.06 11.13
CA PRO A 179 -35.37 26.14 11.46
C PRO A 179 -35.89 27.53 11.07
N LYS A 180 -36.88 27.55 10.16
CA LYS A 180 -37.83 28.65 10.06
C LYS A 180 -38.69 28.63 11.32
N HIS A 181 -38.75 29.70 12.11
CA HIS A 181 -39.97 30.11 12.84
C HIS A 181 -39.78 31.48 13.54
N ALA A 182 -40.79 32.32 13.36
CA ALA A 182 -41.36 33.32 14.27
C ALA A 182 -40.48 34.47 14.80
N LEU A 183 -40.61 35.64 14.17
CA LEU A 183 -40.47 36.93 14.87
C LEU A 183 -41.77 37.21 15.63
N GLU A 184 -41.73 37.01 16.95
CA GLU A 184 -42.72 37.56 17.88
C GLU A 184 -42.32 38.98 18.30
N HIS A 185 -43.31 39.86 18.32
CA HIS A 185 -43.34 41.12 19.05
C HIS A 185 -42.99 40.89 20.54
N ASN A 186 -42.25 41.79 21.19
CA ASN A 186 -42.84 42.74 22.15
C ASN A 186 -41.84 43.75 22.74
N HIS A 187 -42.43 44.87 23.15
CA HIS A 187 -41.88 46.09 23.73
C HIS A 187 -41.04 45.97 25.01
N GLY A 188 -40.18 46.97 25.25
CA GLY A 188 -39.67 47.32 26.58
C GLY A 188 -38.84 48.61 26.57
N MET A 189 -39.33 49.64 27.28
CA MET A 189 -38.84 51.02 27.43
C MET A 189 -37.39 51.18 27.92
N GLU A 190 -36.72 52.31 27.60
CA GLU A 190 -36.50 53.45 28.52
C GLU A 190 -35.54 54.54 27.97
N ARG A 191 -35.96 55.81 28.14
CA ARG A 191 -35.22 57.09 28.38
C ARG A 191 -34.15 57.53 27.35
N SER A 192 -34.13 58.75 26.81
CA SER A 192 -34.37 60.10 27.37
C SER A 192 -34.81 61.09 26.30
#